data_AF-A0A0S7XHC9-F1
#
_entry.id   AF-A0A0S7XHC9-F1
#
_cell.length_a   1.000
_cell.length_b   1.000
_cell.length_c   1.000
_cell.angle_alpha   90.00
_cell.angle_beta   90.00
_cell.angle_gamma   90.00
#
_symmetry.space_group_name_H-M   'P 1'
#
loop_
_entity.id
_entity.type
_entity.pdbx_description
1 polymer ?
#
loop_
_entity_poly.entity_id
_entity_poly.type
_entity_poly.pdbx_seq_one_letter_code
_entity_poly.pdbx_strand_id
1 'polypeptide(L)'
;MREETNLKEMAIKKRAFLTDALVFMIFFFIGCIGYYLGYQLELFIPSQHFIMGSLKWFYENIGIVSIGLIPLTFFLVVMIIFIFLETVGVLNLEHSPAKKLDFIVEVGPMLGIVGTMISLSNAMMKVDISHGIQIAINNMTALIGQALNSSIYGIVLALVAYMMKSFCKGKWGE
;
A
#
# COMPACT_ATOMS: atom_id res chain seq x y z
N MET A 1 30.75 11.56 21.91
CA MET A 1 31.06 10.51 20.91
C MET A 1 29.88 9.57 20.63
N ARG A 2 29.08 9.12 21.63
CA ARG A 2 27.86 8.29 21.40
C ARG A 2 26.65 9.05 20.83
N GLU A 3 26.52 10.35 21.09
CA GLU A 3 25.40 11.17 20.56
C GLU A 3 25.59 11.54 19.08
N GLU A 4 26.83 11.81 18.63
CA GLU A 4 27.10 12.14 17.23
C GLU A 4 26.90 10.94 16.28
N THR A 5 27.15 9.71 16.75
CA THR A 5 26.86 8.49 15.98
C THR A 5 25.36 8.26 15.84
N ASN A 6 24.57 8.47 16.89
CA ASN A 6 23.11 8.37 16.84
C ASN A 6 22.48 9.41 15.91
N LEU A 7 22.97 10.65 15.91
CA LEU A 7 22.49 11.71 15.01
C LEU A 7 22.78 11.39 13.53
N LYS A 8 23.96 10.81 13.24
CA LYS A 8 24.31 10.38 11.88
C LYS A 8 23.46 9.21 11.40
N GLU A 9 23.23 8.19 12.24
CA GLU A 9 22.34 7.06 11.88
C GLU A 9 20.90 7.52 11.63
N MET A 10 20.39 8.42 12.47
CA MET A 10 19.03 8.94 12.33
C MET A 10 18.86 9.76 11.05
N ALA A 11 19.87 10.55 10.67
CA ALA A 11 19.89 11.30 9.42
C ALA A 11 19.97 10.38 8.18
N ILE A 12 20.73 9.28 8.26
CA ILE A 12 20.85 8.30 7.17
C ILE A 12 19.52 7.54 6.97
N LYS A 13 18.90 7.07 8.05
CA LYS A 13 17.56 6.45 7.98
C LYS A 13 16.53 7.40 7.39
N LYS A 14 16.55 8.66 7.81
CA LYS A 14 15.60 9.67 7.30
C LYS A 14 15.79 9.94 5.81
N ARG A 15 17.04 9.99 5.31
CA ARG A 15 17.32 10.10 3.86
C ARG A 15 16.86 8.88 3.08
N ALA A 16 17.11 7.66 3.58
CA ALA A 16 16.68 6.43 2.92
C ALA A 16 15.15 6.40 2.78
N PHE A 17 14.43 6.67 3.87
CA PHE A 17 12.98 6.78 3.86
C PHE A 17 12.46 7.84 2.88
N LEU A 18 13.07 9.03 2.88
CA LEU A 18 12.72 10.10 1.93
C LEU A 18 12.93 9.66 0.48
N THR A 19 14.01 8.95 0.20
CA THR A 19 14.34 8.50 -1.16
C THR A 19 13.36 7.43 -1.62
N ASP A 20 13.04 6.45 -0.77
CA ASP A 20 12.06 5.41 -1.08
C ASP A 20 10.65 5.99 -1.26
N ALA A 21 10.26 6.95 -0.43
CA ALA A 21 8.99 7.68 -0.58
C ALA A 21 8.94 8.49 -1.88
N LEU A 22 10.05 9.12 -2.28
CA LEU A 22 10.14 9.89 -3.53
C LEU A 22 10.06 8.99 -4.75
N VAL A 23 10.76 7.85 -4.73
CA VAL A 23 10.69 6.83 -5.79
C VAL A 23 9.26 6.29 -5.91
N PHE A 24 8.61 5.97 -4.79
CA PHE A 24 7.21 5.57 -4.77
C PHE A 24 6.29 6.64 -5.38
N MET A 25 6.46 7.91 -5.00
CA MET A 25 5.68 9.01 -5.57
C MET A 25 5.93 9.16 -7.07
N ILE A 26 7.16 9.05 -7.55
CA ILE A 26 7.48 9.13 -8.97
C ILE A 26 6.79 7.99 -9.74
N PHE A 27 6.90 6.74 -9.27
CA PHE A 27 6.22 5.61 -9.90
C PHE A 27 4.70 5.78 -9.89
N PHE A 28 4.13 6.29 -8.79
CA PHE A 28 2.71 6.58 -8.69
C PHE A 28 2.28 7.64 -9.72
N PHE A 29 2.99 8.76 -9.80
CA PHE A 29 2.68 9.83 -10.75
C PHE A 29 2.88 9.40 -12.21
N ILE A 30 3.93 8.64 -12.52
CA ILE A 30 4.14 8.08 -13.86
C ILE A 30 3.00 7.13 -14.22
N GLY A 31 2.56 6.28 -13.28
CA GLY A 31 1.38 5.43 -13.46
C GLY A 31 0.11 6.23 -13.74
N CYS A 32 -0.13 7.30 -12.99
CA CYS A 32 -1.28 8.20 -13.20
C CYS A 32 -1.21 8.94 -14.55
N ILE A 33 -0.03 9.43 -14.94
CA ILE A 33 0.17 10.14 -16.22
C ILE A 33 0.03 9.17 -17.40
N GLY A 34 0.63 7.98 -17.31
CA GLY A 34 0.49 6.94 -18.32
C GLY A 34 -0.98 6.51 -18.50
N TYR A 35 -1.72 6.40 -17.41
CA TYR A 35 -3.17 6.16 -17.44
C TYR A 35 -3.93 7.30 -18.14
N TYR A 36 -3.65 8.56 -17.77
CA TYR A 36 -4.31 9.73 -18.34
C TYR A 36 -4.03 9.89 -19.85
N LEU A 37 -2.78 9.70 -20.28
CA LEU A 37 -2.40 9.72 -21.70
C LEU A 37 -3.00 8.55 -22.46
N GLY A 38 -3.02 7.36 -21.88
CA GLY A 38 -3.67 6.18 -22.47
C GLY A 38 -5.19 6.34 -22.63
N TYR A 39 -5.84 7.10 -21.74
CA TYR A 39 -7.26 7.44 -21.85
C TYR A 39 -7.52 8.48 -22.96
N GLN A 40 -6.67 9.51 -23.06
CA GLN A 40 -6.74 10.54 -24.12
C GLN A 40 -6.51 9.98 -25.53
N LEU A 41 -5.68 8.94 -25.67
CA LEU A 41 -5.29 8.38 -26.98
C LEU A 41 -6.18 7.23 -27.48
N GLU A 42 -7.26 6.86 -26.77
CA GLU A 42 -8.21 5.77 -27.12
C GLU A 42 -7.56 4.40 -27.43
N LEU A 43 -6.28 4.20 -27.06
CA LEU A 43 -5.47 3.06 -27.50
C LEU A 43 -5.85 1.72 -26.85
N PHE A 44 -6.72 1.70 -25.83
CA PHE A 44 -6.97 0.52 -24.99
C PHE A 44 -8.43 0.44 -24.46
N ILE A 45 -9.40 0.31 -25.37
CA ILE A 45 -10.82 0.38 -25.02
C ILE A 45 -11.31 -0.78 -24.10
N PRO A 46 -11.00 -2.07 -24.32
CA PRO A 46 -11.54 -3.14 -23.46
C PRO A 46 -10.78 -3.31 -22.13
N SER A 47 -9.45 -3.17 -22.13
CA SER A 47 -8.65 -3.35 -20.91
C SER A 47 -8.81 -2.19 -19.93
N GLN A 48 -9.03 -0.95 -20.40
CA GLN A 48 -9.30 0.18 -19.52
C GLN A 48 -10.68 0.09 -18.87
N HIS A 49 -11.72 -0.39 -19.57
CA HIS A 49 -13.01 -0.65 -18.93
C HIS A 49 -12.92 -1.72 -17.84
N PHE A 50 -12.10 -2.76 -18.06
CA PHE A 50 -11.82 -3.76 -17.04
C PHE A 50 -11.05 -3.18 -15.85
N ILE A 51 -10.01 -2.37 -16.09
CA ILE A 51 -9.21 -1.72 -15.05
C ILE A 51 -10.06 -0.72 -14.27
N MET A 52 -10.86 0.10 -14.94
CA MET A 52 -11.69 1.13 -14.34
C MET A 52 -12.90 0.53 -13.62
N GLY A 53 -13.48 -0.54 -14.16
CA GLY A 53 -14.49 -1.36 -13.47
C GLY A 53 -13.91 -2.03 -12.22
N SER A 54 -12.69 -2.56 -12.32
CA SER A 54 -11.97 -3.12 -11.17
C SER A 54 -11.63 -2.05 -10.14
N LEU A 55 -11.14 -0.89 -10.55
CA LEU A 55 -10.82 0.25 -9.68
C LEU A 55 -12.07 0.79 -9.00
N LYS A 56 -13.18 0.91 -9.72
CA LYS A 56 -14.47 1.32 -9.15
C LYS A 56 -14.97 0.29 -8.16
N TRP A 57 -14.92 -1.00 -8.51
CA TRP A 57 -15.26 -2.10 -7.60
C TRP A 57 -14.36 -2.12 -6.36
N PHE A 58 -13.06 -1.87 -6.50
CA PHE A 58 -12.12 -1.76 -5.39
C PHE A 58 -12.39 -0.51 -4.54
N TYR A 59 -12.71 0.62 -5.15
CA TYR A 59 -13.05 1.84 -4.45
C TYR A 59 -14.36 1.70 -3.66
N GLU A 60 -15.37 1.06 -4.25
CA GLU A 60 -16.67 0.83 -3.62
C GLU A 60 -16.61 -0.22 -2.50
N ASN A 61 -15.72 -1.23 -2.60
CA ASN A 61 -15.61 -2.31 -1.61
C ASN A 61 -14.52 -2.11 -0.55
N ILE A 62 -13.40 -1.47 -0.89
CA ILE A 62 -12.23 -1.27 0.00
C ILE A 62 -12.12 0.20 0.46
N GLY A 63 -12.83 1.12 -0.20
CA GLY A 63 -12.81 2.54 0.15
C GLY A 63 -11.60 3.29 -0.42
N ILE A 64 -11.48 4.57 -0.07
CA ILE A 64 -10.44 5.52 -0.54
C ILE A 64 -9.00 5.00 -0.34
N VAL A 65 -8.84 4.05 0.57
CA VAL A 65 -7.59 3.42 1.00
C VAL A 65 -6.94 2.58 -0.08
N SER A 66 -7.75 2.09 -1.02
CA SER A 66 -7.29 1.37 -2.21
C SER A 66 -6.23 2.16 -3.00
N ILE A 67 -6.28 3.50 -2.96
CA ILE A 67 -5.29 4.37 -3.63
C ILE A 67 -3.89 4.20 -3.03
N GLY A 68 -3.76 3.95 -1.73
CA GLY A 68 -2.48 3.75 -1.06
C GLY A 68 -2.06 2.28 -0.95
N LEU A 69 -3.02 1.40 -0.64
CA LEU A 69 -2.74 -0.03 -0.44
C LEU A 69 -2.44 -0.76 -1.75
N ILE A 70 -3.10 -0.44 -2.86
CA ILE A 70 -2.86 -1.12 -4.14
C ILE A 70 -1.43 -0.90 -4.65
N PRO A 71 -0.89 0.33 -4.71
CA PRO A 71 0.50 0.54 -5.08
C PRO A 71 1.49 -0.16 -4.13
N LEU A 72 1.17 -0.22 -2.83
CA LEU A 72 2.00 -0.91 -1.85
C LEU A 72 1.99 -2.43 -2.08
N THR A 73 0.84 -3.02 -2.40
CA THR A 73 0.71 -4.42 -2.82
C THR A 73 1.51 -4.69 -4.08
N PHE A 74 1.40 -3.83 -5.09
CA PHE A 74 2.15 -3.97 -6.32
C PHE A 74 3.67 -3.93 -6.05
N PHE A 75 4.11 -2.97 -5.23
CA PHE A 75 5.51 -2.87 -4.82
C PHE A 75 5.99 -4.14 -4.09
N LEU A 76 5.19 -4.69 -3.17
CA LEU A 76 5.50 -5.94 -2.50
C LEU A 76 5.64 -7.10 -3.50
N VAL A 77 4.70 -7.24 -4.44
CA VAL A 77 4.73 -8.31 -5.44
C VAL A 77 5.97 -8.23 -6.32
N VAL A 78 6.33 -7.03 -6.78
CA VAL A 78 7.55 -6.79 -7.55
C VAL A 78 8.79 -7.17 -6.74
N MET A 79 8.85 -6.79 -5.45
CA MET A 79 9.94 -7.18 -4.56
C MET A 79 10.02 -8.70 -4.37
N ILE A 80 8.89 -9.39 -4.21
CA ILE A 80 8.85 -10.86 -4.13
C ILE A 80 9.41 -11.49 -5.41
N ILE A 81 9.03 -10.99 -6.58
CA ILE A 81 9.55 -11.47 -7.87
C ILE A 81 11.07 -11.29 -7.95
N PHE A 82 11.59 -10.12 -7.55
CA PHE A 82 13.04 -9.89 -7.55
C PHE A 82 13.79 -10.83 -6.60
N ILE A 83 13.28 -11.02 -5.38
CA ILE A 83 13.85 -11.97 -4.41
C ILE A 83 13.82 -13.40 -4.97
N PHE A 84 12.74 -13.76 -5.65
CA PHE A 84 12.62 -15.08 -6.29
C PHE A 84 13.62 -15.26 -7.42
N LEU A 85 13.73 -14.30 -8.35
CA LEU A 85 14.69 -14.33 -9.46
C LEU A 85 16.14 -14.40 -8.97
N GLU A 86 16.46 -13.72 -7.89
CA GLU A 86 17.76 -13.83 -7.23
C GLU A 86 17.96 -15.19 -6.56
N THR A 87 16.90 -15.81 -6.04
CA THR A 87 16.97 -17.15 -5.47
C THR A 87 17.20 -18.22 -6.53
N VAL A 88 16.71 -17.99 -7.75
CA VAL A 88 16.97 -18.84 -8.92
C VAL A 88 18.34 -18.52 -9.57
N GLY A 89 19.03 -17.47 -9.14
CA GLY A 89 20.36 -17.10 -9.65
C GLY A 89 20.34 -16.38 -11.00
N VAL A 90 19.18 -15.85 -11.42
CA VAL A 90 19.02 -15.10 -12.67
C VAL A 90 19.54 -13.66 -12.53
N LEU A 91 19.40 -13.09 -11.32
CA LEU A 91 19.81 -11.73 -10.97
C LEU A 91 20.66 -11.75 -9.70
N ASN A 92 21.76 -11.01 -9.67
CA ASN A 92 22.47 -10.68 -8.43
C ASN A 92 22.06 -9.28 -8.02
N LEU A 93 21.29 -9.14 -6.94
CA LEU A 93 21.04 -7.82 -6.37
C LEU A 93 22.31 -7.38 -5.65
N GLU A 94 22.71 -6.14 -5.83
CA GLU A 94 23.90 -5.57 -5.19
C GLU A 94 23.62 -5.12 -3.74
N HIS A 95 22.33 -5.00 -3.38
CA HIS A 95 21.85 -4.52 -2.09
C HIS A 95 20.73 -5.39 -1.53
N SER A 96 20.76 -5.63 -0.22
CA SER A 96 19.76 -6.41 0.51
C SER A 96 18.36 -5.80 0.32
N PRO A 97 17.38 -6.58 -0.19
CA PRO A 97 15.99 -6.12 -0.32
C PRO A 97 15.29 -5.94 1.04
N ALA A 98 15.89 -6.39 2.14
CA ALA A 98 15.30 -6.35 3.48
C ALA A 98 14.90 -4.94 3.93
N LYS A 99 15.73 -3.93 3.63
CA LYS A 99 15.43 -2.52 3.98
C LYS A 99 14.22 -1.96 3.24
N LYS A 100 13.98 -2.40 2.00
CA LYS A 100 12.80 -2.00 1.22
C LYS A 100 11.53 -2.68 1.71
N LEU A 101 11.64 -3.90 2.25
CA LEU A 101 10.52 -4.58 2.89
C LEU A 101 10.13 -3.93 4.22
N ASP A 102 11.09 -3.36 4.96
CA ASP A 102 10.81 -2.61 6.20
C ASP A 102 9.88 -1.42 5.97
N PHE A 103 10.02 -0.73 4.84
CA PHE A 103 9.09 0.33 4.45
C PHE A 103 7.64 -0.19 4.38
N ILE A 104 7.41 -1.37 3.80
CA ILE A 104 6.08 -1.96 3.68
C ILE A 104 5.54 -2.39 5.05
N VAL A 105 6.41 -2.94 5.91
CA VAL A 105 6.06 -3.35 7.29
C VAL A 105 5.60 -2.15 8.12
N GLU A 106 6.25 -0.99 7.99
CA GLU A 106 5.86 0.21 8.71
C GLU A 106 4.66 0.94 8.08
N VAL A 107 4.64 1.10 6.75
CA VAL A 107 3.65 1.94 6.06
C VAL A 107 2.33 1.22 5.83
N GLY A 108 2.34 -0.10 5.62
CA GLY A 108 1.13 -0.90 5.38
C GLY A 108 0.07 -0.74 6.48
N PRO A 109 0.41 -0.94 7.77
CA PRO A 109 -0.54 -0.80 8.86
C PRO A 109 -0.99 0.65 9.06
N MET A 110 -0.08 1.63 8.87
CA MET A 110 -0.42 3.05 8.96
C MET A 110 -1.47 3.45 7.91
N LEU A 111 -1.28 3.03 6.66
CA LEU A 111 -2.27 3.26 5.60
C LEU A 111 -3.60 2.56 5.90
N GLY A 112 -3.56 1.34 6.44
CA GLY A 112 -4.75 0.62 6.89
C GLY A 112 -5.54 1.41 7.94
N ILE A 113 -4.87 1.95 8.97
CA ILE A 113 -5.48 2.77 10.04
C ILE A 113 -6.06 4.07 9.47
N VAL A 114 -5.29 4.79 8.64
CA VAL A 114 -5.77 6.02 7.98
C VAL A 114 -7.03 5.71 7.17
N GLY A 115 -7.03 4.60 6.47
CA GLY A 115 -8.18 4.14 5.72
C GLY A 115 -9.42 3.88 6.57
N THR A 116 -9.23 3.22 7.72
CA THR A 116 -10.29 3.00 8.71
C THR A 116 -10.85 4.32 9.23
N MET A 117 -9.99 5.29 9.54
CA MET A 117 -10.43 6.62 9.98
C MET A 117 -11.26 7.35 8.93
N ILE A 118 -10.87 7.27 7.65
CA ILE A 118 -11.62 7.90 6.56
C ILE A 118 -12.98 7.21 6.37
N SER A 119 -13.02 5.88 6.37
CA SER A 119 -14.27 5.12 6.25
C SER A 119 -15.22 5.39 7.41
N LEU A 120 -14.71 5.47 8.65
CA LEU A 120 -15.50 5.84 9.82
C LEU A 120 -16.00 7.30 9.75
N SER A 121 -15.17 8.24 9.30
CA SER A 121 -15.59 9.64 9.12
C SER A 121 -16.71 9.76 8.08
N ASN A 122 -16.58 9.06 6.95
CA ASN A 122 -17.63 8.98 5.93
C ASN A 122 -18.91 8.30 6.47
N ALA A 123 -18.77 7.29 7.33
CA ALA A 123 -19.92 6.66 7.97
C ALA A 123 -20.69 7.65 8.83
N MET A 124 -20.00 8.41 9.69
CA MET A 124 -20.62 9.41 10.55
C MET A 124 -21.33 10.52 9.74
N MET A 125 -20.79 10.91 8.58
CA MET A 125 -21.44 11.90 7.70
C MET A 125 -22.71 11.39 7.02
N LYS A 126 -22.80 10.09 6.75
CA LYS A 126 -23.91 9.48 5.99
C LYS A 126 -25.01 8.89 6.89
N VAL A 127 -24.86 9.01 8.21
CA VAL A 127 -25.86 8.54 9.17
C VAL A 127 -27.04 9.48 9.16
N ASP A 128 -28.07 9.08 8.44
CA ASP A 128 -29.35 9.75 8.44
C ASP A 128 -30.35 8.96 9.31
N ILE A 129 -30.64 9.50 10.48
CA ILE A 129 -31.56 8.91 11.46
C ILE A 129 -33.02 9.11 11.03
N SER A 130 -33.28 10.02 10.08
CA SER A 130 -34.65 10.36 9.64
C SER A 130 -35.36 9.22 8.92
N HIS A 131 -34.61 8.32 8.29
CA HIS A 131 -35.14 7.15 7.56
C HIS A 131 -35.35 5.91 8.46
N GLY A 132 -35.19 6.07 9.77
CA GLY A 132 -35.37 5.00 10.76
C GLY A 132 -34.06 4.41 11.25
N ILE A 133 -33.99 4.22 12.56
CA ILE A 133 -32.79 3.77 13.29
C ILE A 133 -32.23 2.45 12.73
N GLN A 134 -33.10 1.54 12.29
CA GLN A 134 -32.69 0.22 11.82
C GLN A 134 -31.94 0.25 10.48
N ILE A 135 -32.33 1.17 9.57
CA ILE A 135 -31.62 1.38 8.30
C ILE A 135 -30.29 2.09 8.55
N ALA A 136 -30.28 3.08 9.45
CA ALA A 136 -29.07 3.78 9.87
C ALA A 136 -28.03 2.82 10.48
N ILE A 137 -28.46 1.90 11.35
CA ILE A 137 -27.58 0.89 11.97
C ILE A 137 -27.00 -0.05 10.90
N ASN A 138 -27.82 -0.58 9.98
CA ASN A 138 -27.32 -1.47 8.92
C ASN A 138 -26.28 -0.78 8.03
N ASN A 139 -26.51 0.49 7.66
CA ASN A 139 -25.57 1.27 6.88
C ASN A 139 -24.27 1.57 7.66
N MET A 140 -24.37 1.88 8.96
CA MET A 140 -23.20 2.02 9.82
C MET A 140 -22.39 0.73 9.91
N THR A 141 -23.04 -0.42 10.13
CA THR A 141 -22.36 -1.72 10.24
C THR A 141 -21.61 -2.07 8.97
N ALA A 142 -22.20 -1.82 7.79
CA ALA A 142 -21.54 -2.04 6.51
C ALA A 142 -20.27 -1.17 6.35
N LEU A 143 -20.34 0.11 6.72
CA LEU A 143 -19.21 1.04 6.61
C LEU A 143 -18.11 0.76 7.65
N ILE A 144 -18.49 0.34 8.86
CA ILE A 144 -17.55 -0.16 9.88
C ILE A 144 -16.85 -1.42 9.37
N GLY A 145 -17.58 -2.33 8.71
CA GLY A 145 -17.02 -3.52 8.06
C GLY A 145 -15.98 -3.16 7.00
N GLN A 146 -16.27 -2.17 6.15
CA GLN A 146 -15.29 -1.66 5.18
C GLN A 146 -14.06 -1.04 5.84
N ALA A 147 -14.27 -0.28 6.93
CA ALA A 147 -13.19 0.32 7.70
C ALA A 147 -12.26 -0.77 8.27
N LEU A 148 -12.82 -1.79 8.93
CA LEU A 148 -12.06 -2.92 9.47
C LEU A 148 -11.29 -3.68 8.38
N ASN A 149 -11.91 -3.87 7.21
CA ASN A 149 -11.26 -4.57 6.10
C ASN A 149 -10.00 -3.83 5.62
N SER A 150 -10.01 -2.50 5.59
CA SER A 150 -8.83 -1.68 5.30
C SER A 150 -7.68 -1.92 6.29
N SER A 151 -7.97 -1.88 7.59
CA SER A 151 -6.97 -2.19 8.62
C SER A 151 -6.41 -3.60 8.48
N ILE A 152 -7.27 -4.60 8.27
CA ILE A 152 -6.85 -6.00 8.09
C ILE A 152 -5.95 -6.12 6.86
N TYR A 153 -6.32 -5.51 5.74
CA TYR A 153 -5.52 -5.54 4.52
C TYR A 153 -4.11 -4.98 4.76
N GLY A 154 -4.00 -3.80 5.39
CA GLY A 154 -2.71 -3.19 5.72
C GLY A 154 -1.83 -4.06 6.63
N ILE A 155 -2.44 -4.73 7.61
CA ILE A 155 -1.74 -5.66 8.51
C ILE A 155 -1.26 -6.90 7.76
N VAL A 156 -2.11 -7.49 6.91
CA VAL A 156 -1.75 -8.66 6.10
C VAL A 156 -0.58 -8.34 5.18
N LEU A 157 -0.60 -7.18 4.53
CA LEU A 157 0.51 -6.67 3.70
C LEU A 157 1.83 -6.63 4.47
N ALA A 158 1.81 -6.04 5.66
CA ALA A 158 2.98 -5.95 6.52
C ALA A 158 3.46 -7.32 6.99
N LEU A 159 2.54 -8.24 7.29
CA LEU A 159 2.87 -9.59 7.74
C LEU A 159 3.57 -10.38 6.63
N VAL A 160 3.07 -10.29 5.39
CA VAL A 160 3.73 -10.92 4.21
C VAL A 160 5.11 -10.30 3.98
N ALA A 161 5.24 -8.97 4.04
CA ALA A 161 6.53 -8.29 3.89
C ALA A 161 7.53 -8.71 4.98
N TYR A 162 7.07 -8.87 6.23
CA TYR A 162 7.89 -9.31 7.36
C TYR A 162 8.36 -10.76 7.20
N MET A 163 7.48 -11.66 6.76
CA MET A 163 7.86 -13.05 6.45
C MET A 163 8.96 -13.07 5.37
N MET A 164 8.76 -12.34 4.27
CA MET A 164 9.76 -12.23 3.20
C MET A 164 11.09 -11.67 3.69
N LYS A 165 11.05 -10.64 4.55
CA LYS A 165 12.27 -10.09 5.17
C LYS A 165 13.01 -11.14 5.97
N SER A 166 12.29 -11.97 6.73
CA SER A 166 12.89 -13.04 7.54
C SER A 166 13.60 -14.08 6.68
N PHE A 167 13.04 -14.44 5.52
CA PHE A 167 13.71 -15.29 4.53
C PHE A 167 14.98 -14.64 3.95
N CYS A 168 14.95 -13.32 3.69
CA CYS A 168 16.12 -12.59 3.19
C CYS A 168 17.26 -12.53 4.21
N LYS A 169 16.96 -12.34 5.51
CA LYS A 169 17.98 -12.32 6.58
C LYS A 169 18.79 -13.61 6.64
N GLY A 170 18.16 -14.77 6.45
CA GLY A 170 18.84 -16.06 6.43
C GLY A 170 19.85 -16.22 5.27
N LYS A 171 19.64 -15.50 4.16
CA LYS A 171 20.49 -15.58 2.95
C LYS A 171 21.56 -14.48 2.91
N TRP A 172 21.27 -13.30 3.43
CA TRP A 172 22.13 -12.11 3.34
C TRP A 172 22.89 -11.75 4.62
N GLY A 173 22.67 -12.47 5.73
CA GLY A 173 23.49 -12.36 6.94
C GLY A 173 23.37 -11.02 7.68
N GLU A 174 22.18 -10.40 7.67
CA GLU A 174 21.84 -9.18 8.44
C GLU A 174 21.10 -9.46 9.76
#